data_AF-A0A923XGX0-F1
#
_entry.id   AF-A0A923XGX0-F1
#
_cell.length_a   1.000
_cell.length_b   1.000
_cell.length_c   1.000
_cell.angle_alpha   90.00
_cell.angle_beta   90.00
_cell.angle_gamma   90.00
#
_symmetry.space_group_name_H-M   'P 1'
#
loop_
_entity.id
_entity.type
_entity.pdbx_description
1 polymer ?
#
loop_
_entity_poly.entity_id
_entity_poly.type
_entity_poly.pdbx_seq_one_letter_code
_entity_poly.pdbx_strand_id
1 'polypeptide(L)'
;MKEQYDPHQISKVIDQSLVYQCACPAQVCRAIFELRDLYRYQMDCLNDSDNDRLVHEAIADAAEKSHALMEECLTRVLAIEGWDVATLVMPKALKAKQRKAL
;
A
#
# COMPACT_ATOMS: atom_id res chain seq x y z
N MET A 1 -13.03 6.31 -0.29
CA MET A 1 -11.85 5.57 0.21
C MET A 1 -11.29 6.18 1.48
N LYS A 2 -11.26 5.40 2.57
CA LYS A 2 -10.63 5.77 3.84
C LYS A 2 -9.16 5.30 3.84
N GLU A 3 -8.24 6.17 4.23
CA GLU A 3 -6.80 5.85 4.29
C GLU A 3 -6.34 5.64 5.74
N GLN A 4 -5.71 4.50 6.04
CA GLN A 4 -5.03 4.26 7.32
C GLN A 4 -3.59 4.76 7.32
N TYR A 5 -2.95 4.75 6.15
CA TYR A 5 -1.59 5.26 5.97
C TYR A 5 -1.61 6.47 5.05
N ASP A 6 -1.00 7.59 5.43
CA ASP A 6 -0.86 8.71 4.51
C ASP A 6 0.23 8.43 3.44
N PRO A 7 0.27 9.17 2.32
CA PRO A 7 1.27 8.97 1.27
C PRO A 7 2.73 9.05 1.77
N HIS A 8 3.06 9.92 2.73
CA HIS A 8 4.40 10.01 3.30
C HIS A 8 4.77 8.76 4.11
N GLN A 9 3.83 8.20 4.85
CA GLN A 9 4.03 6.93 5.56
C GLN A 9 4.33 5.78 4.60
N ILE A 10 3.60 5.69 3.48
CA ILE A 10 3.83 4.66 2.46
C ILE A 10 5.21 4.85 1.79
N SER A 11 5.56 6.08 1.39
CA SER A 11 6.87 6.40 0.83
C SER A 11 8.01 6.03 1.77
N LYS A 12 7.86 6.33 3.07
CA LYS A 12 8.86 6.00 4.10
C LYS A 12 9.12 4.50 4.22
N VAL A 13 8.09 3.67 4.08
CA VAL A 13 8.26 2.20 4.08
C VAL A 13 8.97 1.75 2.81
N ILE A 14 8.58 2.27 1.63
CA ILE A 14 9.22 1.95 0.35
C ILE A 14 10.72 2.29 0.37
N ASP A 15 11.09 3.50 0.81
CA ASP A 15 12.48 3.97 0.81
C ASP A 15 13.37 3.07 1.67
N GLN A 16 12.88 2.67 2.85
CA GLN A 16 13.60 1.75 3.72
C GLN A 16 13.68 0.35 3.11
N SER A 17 12.59 -0.18 2.56
CA SER A 17 12.57 -1.49 1.91
C SER A 17 13.52 -1.59 0.71
N LEU A 18 13.66 -0.52 -0.08
CA LEU A 18 14.57 -0.46 -1.23
C LEU A 18 16.03 -0.43 -0.81
N VAL A 19 16.37 0.36 0.23
CA VAL A 19 17.74 0.43 0.78
C VAL A 19 18.20 -0.92 1.30
N TYR A 20 17.29 -1.72 1.85
CA TYR A 20 17.61 -2.98 2.52
C TYR A 20 17.14 -4.22 1.75
N GLN A 21 16.87 -4.09 0.44
CA GLN A 21 16.40 -5.15 -0.49
C GLN A 21 15.32 -6.11 0.10
N CYS A 22 14.56 -5.65 1.08
CA CYS A 22 13.45 -6.38 1.66
C CYS A 22 12.19 -5.89 0.96
N ALA A 23 11.91 -6.52 -0.19
CA ALA A 23 10.94 -6.01 -1.13
C ALA A 23 9.48 -6.13 -0.66
N CYS A 24 9.17 -7.04 0.27
CA CYS A 24 7.79 -7.41 0.59
C CYS A 24 6.92 -6.24 1.09
N PRO A 25 7.32 -5.43 2.09
CA PRO A 25 6.54 -4.26 2.51
C PRO A 25 6.38 -3.23 1.39
N ALA A 26 7.43 -3.00 0.59
CA ALA A 26 7.36 -2.09 -0.56
C ALA A 26 6.40 -2.56 -1.65
N GLN A 27 6.29 -3.87 -1.91
CA GLN A 27 5.31 -4.40 -2.88
C GLN A 27 3.88 -4.14 -2.43
N VAL A 28 3.57 -4.33 -1.14
CA VAL A 28 2.24 -4.01 -0.60
C VAL A 28 1.96 -2.51 -0.70
N CYS A 29 2.94 -1.67 -0.38
CA CYS A 29 2.84 -0.21 -0.52
C CYS A 29 2.54 0.24 -1.96
N ARG A 30 3.16 -0.40 -2.96
CA ARG A 30 2.90 -0.11 -4.38
C ARG A 30 1.47 -0.48 -4.78
N ALA A 31 1.00 -1.66 -4.37
CA ALA A 31 -0.38 -2.08 -4.61
C ALA A 31 -1.40 -1.11 -3.98
N ILE A 32 -1.11 -0.58 -2.78
CA ILE A 32 -1.94 0.46 -2.15
C ILE A 32 -2.03 1.68 -3.06
N PHE A 33 -0.90 2.22 -3.56
CA PHE A 33 -0.91 3.38 -4.45
C PHE A 33 -1.68 3.13 -5.75
N GLU A 34 -1.45 1.99 -6.40
CA GLU A 34 -2.18 1.63 -7.63
C GLU A 34 -3.69 1.57 -7.42
N LEU A 35 -4.15 1.06 -6.26
CA LEU A 35 -5.57 1.05 -5.90
C LEU A 35 -6.13 2.46 -5.66
N ARG A 36 -5.34 3.37 -5.07
CA ARG A 36 -5.75 4.78 -4.91
C ARG A 36 -5.91 5.48 -6.25
N ASP A 37 -4.96 5.26 -7.15
CA ASP A 37 -4.97 5.84 -8.49
C ASP A 37 -6.15 5.30 -9.30
N LEU A 38 -6.41 3.98 -9.21
CA LEU A 38 -7.57 3.35 -9.82
C LEU A 38 -8.87 3.96 -9.29
N TYR A 39 -9.05 4.04 -7.97
CA TYR A 39 -10.25 4.62 -7.36
C TYR A 39 -10.46 6.07 -7.82
N ARG A 40 -9.42 6.91 -7.76
CA ARG A 40 -9.50 8.31 -8.18
C ARG A 40 -9.88 8.42 -9.65
N TYR A 41 -9.28 7.61 -10.53
CA TYR A 41 -9.62 7.59 -11.93
C TYR A 41 -11.11 7.27 -12.17
N GLN A 42 -11.69 6.29 -11.45
CA GLN A 42 -13.11 5.99 -11.58
C GLN A 42 -14.01 7.13 -11.09
N MET A 43 -13.60 7.87 -10.06
CA MET A 43 -14.37 8.99 -9.52
C MET A 43 -14.28 10.28 -10.35
N ASP A 44 -13.16 10.49 -11.01
CA ASP A 44 -12.91 11.68 -11.84
C ASP A 44 -13.39 11.50 -13.29
N CYS A 45 -13.84 10.29 -13.67
CA CYS A 45 -14.34 10.01 -15.01
C CYS A 45 -15.69 10.71 -15.26
N LEU A 46 -15.81 11.35 -16.42
CA LEU A 46 -17.07 11.98 -16.85
C LEU A 46 -17.96 10.90 -17.50
N ASN A 47 -19.12 10.64 -16.91
CA ASN A 47 -20.06 9.61 -17.37
C ASN A 47 -20.98 10.16 -18.48
N ASP A 48 -21.04 9.49 -19.62
CA ASP A 48 -21.93 9.84 -20.75
C ASP A 48 -23.23 9.00 -20.77
N SER A 49 -23.34 7.96 -19.94
CA SER A 49 -24.56 7.15 -19.79
C SER A 49 -24.72 6.54 -18.39
N ASP A 50 -25.94 6.08 -18.06
CA ASP A 50 -26.22 5.37 -16.80
C ASP A 50 -25.44 4.04 -16.67
N ASN A 51 -25.21 3.34 -17.78
CA ASN A 51 -24.42 2.10 -17.77
C ASN A 51 -22.94 2.38 -17.48
N ASP A 52 -22.39 3.48 -17.99
CA ASP A 52 -21.02 3.88 -17.70
C ASP A 52 -20.86 4.16 -16.19
N ARG A 53 -21.82 4.88 -15.59
CA ARG A 53 -21.84 5.12 -14.15
C ARG A 53 -21.79 3.83 -13.33
N LEU A 54 -22.58 2.81 -13.68
CA LEU A 54 -22.60 1.53 -12.97
C LEU A 54 -21.26 0.79 -13.06
N VAL A 55 -20.56 0.87 -14.20
CA VAL A 55 -19.23 0.28 -14.37
C VAL A 55 -18.23 0.97 -13.43
N HIS A 56 -18.20 2.30 -13.43
CA HIS A 56 -17.29 3.07 -12.58
C HIS A 56 -17.56 2.84 -11.08
N GLU A 57 -18.83 2.80 -10.67
CA GLU A 57 -19.22 2.48 -9.30
C GLU A 57 -18.76 1.08 -8.87
N ALA A 58 -18.94 0.08 -9.72
CA ALA A 58 -18.52 -1.29 -9.42
C ALA A 58 -16.99 -1.41 -9.25
N ILE A 59 -16.21 -0.74 -10.11
CA ILE A 59 -14.75 -0.76 -10.02
C ILE A 59 -14.29 0.04 -8.79
N ALA A 60 -14.88 1.20 -8.51
CA ALA A 60 -14.53 2.02 -7.35
C ALA A 60 -14.81 1.29 -6.02
N ASP A 61 -15.96 0.61 -5.90
CA ASP A 61 -16.29 -0.19 -4.72
C ASP A 61 -15.30 -1.36 -4.53
N ALA A 62 -14.94 -2.06 -5.60
CA ALA A 62 -13.94 -3.14 -5.54
C ALA A 62 -12.54 -2.62 -5.18
N ALA A 63 -12.14 -1.46 -5.72
CA ALA A 63 -10.87 -0.82 -5.43
C ALA A 63 -10.79 -0.39 -3.96
N GLU A 64 -11.85 0.20 -3.41
CA GLU A 64 -11.92 0.60 -2.00
C GLU A 64 -11.81 -0.59 -1.04
N LYS A 65 -12.55 -1.68 -1.31
CA LYS A 65 -12.47 -2.92 -0.50
C LYS A 65 -11.08 -3.55 -0.55
N SER A 66 -10.48 -3.60 -1.73
CA SER A 66 -9.14 -4.16 -1.92
C SER A 66 -8.07 -3.29 -1.26
N HIS A 67 -8.24 -1.97 -1.30
CA HIS A 67 -7.35 -1.01 -0.65
C HIS A 67 -7.33 -1.23 0.87
N ALA A 68 -8.49 -1.36 1.51
CA ALA A 68 -8.59 -1.66 2.94
C ALA A 68 -7.88 -2.96 3.31
N LEU A 69 -8.07 -4.03 2.52
CA LEU A 69 -7.39 -5.32 2.72
C LEU A 69 -5.86 -5.20 2.59
N MET A 70 -5.36 -4.37 1.67
CA MET A 70 -3.92 -4.16 1.51
C MET A 70 -3.31 -3.31 2.63
N GLU A 71 -4.03 -2.34 3.18
CA GLU A 71 -3.58 -1.60 4.38
C GLU A 71 -3.51 -2.51 5.62
N GLU A 72 -4.47 -3.42 5.79
CA GLU A 72 -4.42 -4.46 6.83
C GLU A 72 -3.24 -5.43 6.60
N CYS A 73 -3.00 -5.82 5.33
CA CYS A 73 -1.86 -6.63 4.96
C CYS A 73 -0.54 -5.94 5.33
N LEU A 74 -0.40 -4.65 5.01
CA LEU A 74 0.79 -3.87 5.34
C LEU A 74 1.01 -3.85 6.86
N THR A 75 -0.04 -3.57 7.64
CA THR A 75 0.02 -3.59 9.11
C THR A 75 0.56 -4.93 9.63
N ARG A 76 0.04 -6.04 9.09
CA ARG A 76 0.47 -7.40 9.47
C ARG A 76 1.92 -7.69 9.07
N VAL A 77 2.32 -7.31 7.86
CA VAL A 77 3.69 -7.49 7.36
C VAL A 77 4.68 -6.73 8.24
N LEU A 78 4.40 -5.45 8.51
CA LEU A 78 5.21 -4.61 9.39
C LEU A 78 5.34 -5.22 10.79
N ALA A 79 4.25 -5.75 11.36
CA ALA A 79 4.27 -6.42 12.66
C ALA A 79 5.09 -7.73 12.64
N ILE A 80 4.93 -8.57 11.62
CA ILE A 80 5.71 -9.82 11.45
C ILE A 80 7.20 -9.52 11.36
N GLU A 81 7.55 -8.48 10.62
CA GLU A 81 8.92 -8.04 10.42
C GLU A 81 9.50 -7.29 11.63
N GLY A 82 8.65 -6.90 12.59
CA GLY A 82 9.06 -6.21 13.82
C GLY A 82 9.35 -4.72 13.61
N TRP A 83 8.68 -4.09 12.66
CA TRP A 83 8.72 -2.63 12.48
C TRP A 83 8.07 -1.94 13.67
N ASP A 84 8.62 -0.78 14.03
CA ASP A 84 7.93 0.13 14.93
C ASP A 84 6.76 0.74 14.16
N VAL A 85 5.53 0.37 14.50
CA VAL A 85 4.31 0.81 13.82
C VAL A 85 3.97 2.28 14.10
N ALA A 86 4.50 2.87 15.17
CA ALA A 86 4.29 4.29 15.49
C ALA A 86 5.21 5.17 14.65
N THR A 87 6.45 4.73 14.42
CA THR A 87 7.45 5.51 13.69
C THR A 87 7.69 5.02 12.28
N LEU A 88 7.16 3.86 11.89
CA LEU A 88 7.42 3.15 10.63
C LEU A 88 8.92 3.00 10.35
N VAL A 89 9.68 2.65 11.39
CA VAL A 89 11.13 2.43 11.30
C VAL A 89 11.42 0.94 11.24
N MET A 90 12.20 0.55 10.24
CA MET A 90 12.62 -0.83 10.05
C MET A 90 13.61 -1.28 11.14
N PRO A 91 13.44 -2.47 11.74
CA PRO A 91 14.28 -2.92 12.84
C PRO A 91 15.71 -3.23 12.38
N LYS A 92 16.68 -2.96 13.28
CA LYS A 92 18.11 -3.23 13.04
C LYS A 92 18.41 -4.70 12.73
N ALA A 93 17.60 -5.64 13.24
CA ALA A 93 17.78 -7.06 12.99
C ALA A 93 17.59 -7.44 11.51
N LEU A 94 16.68 -6.77 10.79
CA LEU A 94 16.51 -6.95 9.35
C LEU A 94 17.68 -6.34 8.56
N LYS A 95 18.26 -5.24 9.04
CA LYS A 95 19.51 -4.68 8.48
C LYS A 95 20.67 -5.68 8.57
N ALA A 96 20.71 -6.50 9.62
CA ALA A 96 21.81 -7.43 9.88
C ALA A 96 21.68 -8.78 9.15
N LYS A 97 20.45 -9.25 8.86
CA LYS A 97 20.21 -10.52 8.14
C LYS A 97 20.88 -10.56 6.76
N GLN A 98 21.15 -9.40 6.14
CA GLN A 98 21.84 -9.32 4.85
C GLN A 98 23.36 -9.56 4.93
N ARG A 99 24.02 -9.22 6.05
CA ARG A 99 25.48 -9.37 6.15
C ARG A 99 25.96 -10.83 6.18
N LYS A 100 25.04 -11.78 6.30
CA LYS A 100 25.28 -13.23 6.32
C LYS A 100 24.88 -13.94 5.02
N ALA A 101 24.35 -13.23 4.03
CA ALA A 101 23.92 -13.81 2.76
C ALA A 101 24.93 -13.60 1.60
N LEU A 102 26.20 -13.27 1.94
CA LEU A 102 27.32 -13.14 1.01
C LEU A 102 28.42 -14.14 1.38
#